data_AF-A0A4Y4B4C8-F1
#
_entry.id   AF-A0A4Y4B4C8-F1
#
_cell.length_a   1.000
_cell.length_b   1.000
_cell.length_c   1.000
_cell.angle_alpha   90.00
_cell.angle_beta   90.00
_cell.angle_gamma   90.00
#
_symmetry.space_group_name_H-M   'P 1'
#
loop_
_entity.id
_entity.type
_entity.pdbx_description
1 polymer ?
#
loop_
_entity_poly.entity_id
_entity_poly.type
_entity_poly.pdbx_seq_one_letter_code
_entity_poly.pdbx_strand_id
1 'polypeptide(L)'
;MINKLSIERQKEIEKEVSGDTKMYLENCLNNYSEYVSVTQKLFHEVYNKIAQYDQKYNILNHLSEYDEATKANNIDLQIIILDESIKQGIYTPVTYERLAKAYEKKNDIESAYKVCIVWFETDFWKLPNTANGSLRILKRLKRLEKKYGV
;
A
#
# COMPACT_ATOMS: atom_id res chain seq x y z
N MET A 1 -18.57 -5.98 24.79
CA MET A 1 -19.47 -5.01 24.13
C MET A 1 -18.63 -4.18 23.17
N ILE A 2 -18.92 -4.20 21.88
CA ILE A 2 -18.31 -3.25 20.94
C ILE A 2 -19.03 -1.93 21.19
N ASN A 3 -18.37 -0.96 21.82
CA ASN A 3 -18.90 0.40 21.91
C ASN A 3 -19.17 0.89 20.49
N LYS A 4 -20.43 1.13 20.15
CA LYS A 4 -20.79 1.72 18.86
C LYS A 4 -20.10 3.09 18.79
N LEU A 5 -19.27 3.30 17.77
CA LEU A 5 -18.76 4.63 17.46
C LEU A 5 -19.92 5.61 17.32
N SER A 6 -19.76 6.81 17.86
CA SER A 6 -20.70 7.90 17.60
C SER A 6 -20.73 8.25 16.11
N ILE A 7 -21.82 8.88 15.66
CA ILE A 7 -21.95 9.33 14.27
C ILE A 7 -20.95 10.47 14.00
N GLU A 8 -20.71 11.32 14.99
CA GLU A 8 -19.74 12.41 14.94
C GLU A 8 -18.34 11.87 14.66
N ARG A 9 -17.92 10.82 15.39
CA ARG A 9 -16.59 10.25 15.23
C ARG A 9 -16.40 9.54 13.88
N GLN A 10 -17.45 8.90 13.36
CA GLN A 10 -17.43 8.33 12.00
C GLN A 10 -17.18 9.42 10.95
N LYS A 11 -17.88 10.56 11.06
CA LYS A 11 -17.70 11.71 10.16
C LYS A 11 -16.32 12.36 10.28
N GLU A 12 -15.70 12.34 11.44
CA GLU A 12 -14.31 12.79 11.61
C GLU A 12 -13.35 11.90 10.84
N ILE A 13 -13.45 10.57 11.02
CA ILE A 13 -12.62 9.60 10.30
C ILE A 13 -12.80 9.73 8.78
N GLU A 14 -14.03 9.92 8.30
CA GLU A 14 -14.33 10.18 6.88
C GLU A 14 -13.57 11.40 6.34
N LYS A 15 -13.53 12.49 7.11
CA LYS A 15 -12.81 13.71 6.73
C LYS A 15 -11.30 13.52 6.76
N GLU A 16 -10.78 12.78 7.73
CA GLU A 16 -9.34 12.53 7.86
C GLU A 16 -8.76 11.85 6.61
N VAL A 17 -9.51 10.96 5.95
CA VAL A 17 -9.06 10.30 4.71
C VAL A 17 -8.70 11.31 3.61
N SER A 18 -9.41 12.44 3.54
CA SER A 18 -9.17 13.49 2.54
C SER A 18 -8.20 14.58 3.02
N GLY A 19 -7.70 14.45 4.26
CA GLY A 19 -6.79 15.41 4.88
C GLY A 19 -5.32 15.01 4.73
N ASP A 20 -4.54 15.19 5.81
CA ASP A 20 -3.15 14.79 5.83
C ASP A 20 -3.02 13.26 5.83
N THR A 21 -2.51 12.71 4.73
CA THR A 21 -2.31 11.27 4.53
C THR A 21 -1.46 10.64 5.64
N LYS A 22 -0.41 11.32 6.11
CA LYS A 22 0.46 10.76 7.16
C LYS A 22 -0.31 10.66 8.47
N MET A 23 -0.99 11.73 8.86
CA MET A 23 -1.78 11.80 10.09
C MET A 23 -2.89 10.73 10.09
N TYR A 24 -3.61 10.59 8.98
CA TYR A 24 -4.63 9.56 8.82
C TYR A 24 -4.06 8.14 9.03
N LEU A 25 -2.93 7.83 8.40
CA LEU A 25 -2.30 6.52 8.51
C LEU A 25 -1.74 6.25 9.91
N GLU A 26 -1.19 7.26 10.59
CA GLU A 26 -0.76 7.16 12.00
C GLU A 26 -1.97 6.90 12.92
N ASN A 27 -3.11 7.57 12.67
CA ASN A 27 -4.34 7.33 13.42
C ASN A 27 -4.91 5.93 13.18
N CYS A 28 -4.83 5.41 11.95
CA CYS A 28 -5.22 4.03 11.64
C CYS A 28 -4.44 3.00 12.47
N LEU A 29 -3.16 3.25 12.74
CA LEU A 29 -2.35 2.36 13.57
C LEU A 29 -2.69 2.49 15.06
N ASN A 30 -2.87 3.72 15.53
CA ASN A 30 -3.14 4.00 16.95
C ASN A 30 -4.55 3.58 17.38
N ASN A 31 -5.52 3.59 16.45
CA ASN A 31 -6.94 3.34 16.72
C ASN A 31 -7.52 2.26 15.79
N TYR A 32 -6.77 1.19 15.54
CA TYR A 32 -7.04 0.19 14.50
C TYR A 32 -8.50 -0.29 14.42
N SER A 33 -9.06 -0.84 15.51
CA SER A 33 -10.40 -1.42 15.52
C SER A 33 -11.49 -0.40 15.17
N GLU A 34 -11.29 0.85 15.59
CA GLU A 34 -12.19 1.97 15.30
C GLU A 34 -12.19 2.26 13.79
N TYR A 35 -11.01 2.47 13.22
CA TYR A 35 -10.86 2.80 11.79
C TYR A 35 -11.29 1.65 10.91
N VAL A 36 -11.04 0.38 11.30
CA VAL A 36 -11.54 -0.78 10.55
C VAL A 36 -13.06 -0.75 10.45
N SER A 37 -13.76 -0.48 11.56
CA SER A 37 -15.23 -0.47 11.57
C SER A 37 -15.85 0.61 10.68
N VAL A 38 -15.14 1.72 10.47
CA VAL A 38 -15.56 2.82 9.60
C VAL A 38 -15.17 2.53 8.15
N THR A 39 -13.92 2.18 7.90
CA THR A 39 -13.39 1.92 6.56
C THR A 39 -14.07 0.75 5.87
N GLN A 40 -14.51 -0.29 6.60
CA GLN A 40 -15.32 -1.38 6.05
C GLN A 40 -16.65 -0.90 5.44
N LYS A 41 -17.24 0.18 5.99
CA LYS A 41 -18.47 0.78 5.45
C LYS A 41 -18.17 1.72 4.28
N LEU A 42 -17.15 2.57 4.44
CA LEU A 42 -16.79 3.59 3.44
C LEU A 42 -16.19 3.01 2.17
N PHE A 43 -15.36 1.98 2.33
CA PHE A 43 -14.54 1.40 1.27
C PHE A 43 -14.91 -0.06 1.03
N HIS A 44 -16.20 -0.40 1.15
CA HIS A 44 -16.65 -1.78 1.00
C HIS A 44 -16.21 -2.39 -0.34
N GLU A 45 -16.22 -1.60 -1.43
CA GLU A 45 -15.78 -2.06 -2.74
C GLU A 45 -14.28 -2.37 -2.80
N VAL A 46 -13.47 -1.68 -1.99
CA VAL A 46 -12.04 -1.96 -1.89
C VAL A 46 -11.80 -3.29 -1.17
N TYR A 47 -12.56 -3.56 -0.10
CA TYR A 47 -12.55 -4.88 0.55
C TYR A 47 -13.05 -5.99 -0.38
N ASN A 48 -14.05 -5.73 -1.23
CA ASN A 48 -14.50 -6.67 -2.25
C ASN A 48 -13.40 -6.97 -3.27
N LYS A 49 -12.66 -5.95 -3.74
CA LYS A 49 -11.51 -6.14 -4.64
C LYS A 49 -10.43 -7.01 -4.02
N ILE A 50 -10.14 -6.82 -2.73
CA ILE A 50 -9.21 -7.68 -1.97
C ILE A 50 -9.69 -9.13 -1.99
N ALA A 51 -10.96 -9.37 -1.61
CA ALA A 51 -11.52 -10.72 -1.57
C ALA A 51 -11.52 -11.39 -2.96
N GLN A 52 -11.82 -10.64 -4.02
CA GLN A 52 -11.78 -11.14 -5.40
C GLN A 52 -10.35 -11.49 -5.83
N TYR A 53 -9.37 -10.65 -5.46
CA TYR A 53 -7.96 -10.94 -5.72
C TYR A 53 -7.55 -12.25 -5.03
N ASP A 54 -7.85 -12.40 -3.74
CA ASP A 54 -7.50 -13.58 -2.95
C ASP A 54 -8.20 -14.86 -3.44
N GLN A 55 -9.38 -14.75 -4.06
CA GLN A 55 -10.06 -15.88 -4.70
C GLN A 55 -9.41 -16.31 -6.02
N LYS A 56 -8.88 -15.35 -6.78
CA LYS A 56 -8.36 -15.59 -8.13
C LYS A 56 -6.85 -15.90 -8.13
N TYR A 57 -6.11 -15.33 -7.19
CA TYR A 57 -4.66 -15.37 -7.16
C TYR A 57 -4.16 -15.86 -5.82
N ASN A 58 -3.26 -16.86 -5.86
CA ASN A 58 -2.51 -17.26 -4.69
C ASN A 58 -1.24 -16.42 -4.59
N ILE A 59 -1.22 -15.46 -3.65
CA ILE A 59 -0.05 -14.60 -3.40
C ILE A 59 1.24 -15.39 -3.19
N LEU A 60 1.15 -16.61 -2.64
CA LEU A 60 2.31 -17.46 -2.36
C LEU A 60 3.04 -17.91 -3.63
N ASN A 61 2.33 -18.06 -4.75
CA ASN A 61 2.95 -18.49 -6.01
C ASN A 61 3.97 -17.45 -6.50
N HIS A 62 3.68 -16.16 -6.33
CA HIS A 62 4.55 -15.06 -6.73
C HIS A 62 5.72 -14.85 -5.76
N LEU A 63 5.60 -15.31 -4.50
CA LEU A 63 6.66 -15.20 -3.51
C LEU A 63 7.84 -16.13 -3.83
N SER A 64 7.58 -17.36 -4.30
CA SER A 64 8.65 -18.31 -4.60
C SER A 64 9.58 -17.81 -5.70
N GLU A 65 9.01 -17.35 -6.82
CA GLU A 65 9.79 -16.84 -7.95
C GLU A 65 10.54 -15.56 -7.58
N TYR A 66 9.89 -14.66 -6.83
CA TYR A 66 10.54 -13.45 -6.31
C TYR A 66 11.71 -13.78 -5.36
N ASP A 67 11.55 -14.80 -4.51
CA ASP A 67 12.59 -15.22 -3.56
C ASP A 67 13.78 -15.85 -4.30
N GLU A 68 13.54 -16.62 -5.35
CA GLU A 68 14.60 -17.13 -6.24
C GLU A 68 15.34 -16.00 -6.94
N ALA A 69 14.61 -15.04 -7.54
CA ALA A 69 15.20 -13.85 -8.15
C ALA A 69 16.00 -13.02 -7.14
N THR A 70 15.55 -12.97 -5.88
CA THR A 70 16.26 -12.31 -4.77
C THR A 70 17.56 -13.02 -4.43
N LYS A 71 17.53 -14.35 -4.27
CA LYS A 71 18.73 -15.18 -4.00
C LYS A 71 19.76 -15.08 -5.11
N ALA A 72 19.32 -15.03 -6.37
CA ALA A 72 20.16 -14.86 -7.54
C ALA A 72 20.65 -13.41 -7.75
N ASN A 73 20.21 -12.45 -6.92
CA ASN A 73 20.44 -11.01 -7.10
C ASN A 73 20.01 -10.50 -8.49
N ASN A 74 19.00 -11.14 -9.10
CA ASN A 74 18.45 -10.77 -10.39
C ASN A 74 17.41 -9.64 -10.21
N ILE A 75 17.88 -8.39 -10.22
CA ILE A 75 17.04 -7.21 -9.98
C ILE A 75 16.03 -7.00 -11.12
N ASP A 76 16.40 -7.30 -12.37
CA ASP A 76 15.53 -7.10 -13.53
C ASP A 76 14.33 -8.06 -13.46
N LEU A 77 14.56 -9.32 -13.08
CA LEU A 77 13.48 -10.28 -12.85
C LEU A 77 12.61 -9.90 -11.63
N GLN A 78 13.20 -9.39 -10.55
CA GLN A 78 12.43 -8.86 -9.41
C GLN A 78 11.47 -7.74 -9.85
N ILE A 79 11.92 -6.84 -10.73
CA ILE A 79 11.09 -5.74 -11.27
C ILE A 79 9.92 -6.32 -12.08
N ILE A 80 10.18 -7.26 -13.00
CA ILE A 80 9.15 -7.87 -13.84
C ILE A 80 8.06 -8.52 -12.98
N ILE A 81 8.43 -9.38 -12.03
CA ILE A 81 7.48 -10.12 -11.17
C ILE A 81 6.60 -9.15 -10.35
N LEU A 82 7.22 -8.13 -9.77
CA LEU A 82 6.49 -7.17 -8.92
C LEU A 82 5.58 -6.25 -9.75
N ASP A 83 6.02 -5.82 -10.93
CA ASP A 83 5.22 -5.00 -11.84
C ASP A 83 4.00 -5.77 -12.38
N GLU A 84 4.19 -7.04 -12.74
CA GLU A 84 3.08 -7.94 -13.11
C GLU A 84 2.08 -8.13 -11.95
N SER A 85 2.57 -8.26 -10.72
CA SER A 85 1.72 -8.38 -9.53
C SER A 85 0.86 -7.11 -9.35
N ILE A 86 1.44 -5.92 -9.57
CA ILE A 86 0.70 -4.65 -9.53
C ILE A 86 -0.35 -4.59 -10.63
N LYS A 87 0.00 -4.97 -11.87
CA LYS A 87 -0.95 -5.05 -13.00
C LYS A 87 -2.10 -6.02 -12.75
N GLN A 88 -1.87 -7.08 -11.98
CA GLN A 88 -2.91 -8.03 -11.54
C GLN A 88 -3.79 -7.51 -10.39
N GLY A 89 -3.49 -6.31 -9.87
CA GLY A 89 -4.28 -5.66 -8.83
C GLY A 89 -3.90 -6.06 -7.41
N ILE A 90 -2.64 -6.47 -7.17
CA ILE A 90 -2.19 -6.79 -5.81
C ILE A 90 -2.35 -5.58 -4.88
N TYR A 91 -2.94 -5.82 -3.72
CA TYR A 91 -3.33 -4.79 -2.76
C TYR A 91 -2.31 -4.60 -1.63
N THR A 92 -1.19 -5.33 -1.66
CA THR A 92 -0.24 -5.36 -0.55
C THR A 92 0.83 -4.28 -0.71
N PRO A 93 1.02 -3.38 0.27
CA PRO A 93 1.99 -2.28 0.16
C PRO A 93 3.44 -2.79 0.03
N VAL A 94 3.73 -4.00 0.52
CA VAL A 94 5.07 -4.59 0.45
C VAL A 94 5.54 -4.77 -1.00
N THR A 95 4.64 -5.06 -1.94
CA THR A 95 4.99 -5.22 -3.36
C THR A 95 5.45 -3.90 -3.96
N TYR A 96 4.70 -2.82 -3.75
CA TYR A 96 5.06 -1.47 -4.19
C TYR A 96 6.37 -1.01 -3.55
N GLU A 97 6.54 -1.24 -2.24
CA GLU A 97 7.79 -0.89 -1.54
C GLU A 97 9.00 -1.64 -2.09
N ARG A 98 8.86 -2.95 -2.37
CA ARG A 98 9.92 -3.77 -2.97
C ARG A 98 10.27 -3.30 -4.38
N LEU A 99 9.26 -2.97 -5.19
CA LEU A 99 9.47 -2.54 -6.56
C LEU A 99 10.19 -1.19 -6.62
N ALA A 100 9.79 -0.23 -5.79
CA ALA A 100 10.49 1.04 -5.67
C ALA A 100 11.95 0.85 -5.25
N LYS A 101 12.24 -0.05 -4.30
CA LYS A 101 13.62 -0.40 -3.91
C LYS A 101 14.40 -1.04 -5.07
N ALA A 102 13.78 -1.89 -5.86
CA ALA A 102 14.43 -2.55 -7.00
C ALA A 102 14.84 -1.51 -8.07
N TYR A 103 13.95 -0.57 -8.40
CA TYR A 103 14.27 0.56 -9.28
C TYR A 103 15.39 1.44 -8.73
N GLU A 104 15.39 1.77 -7.43
CA GLU A 104 16.50 2.51 -6.81
C GLU A 104 17.85 1.77 -6.92
N LYS A 105 17.87 0.43 -6.77
CA LYS A 105 19.09 -0.36 -6.95
C LYS A 105 19.63 -0.29 -8.39
N LYS A 106 18.76 -0.03 -9.37
CA LYS A 106 19.12 0.18 -10.78
C LYS A 106 19.43 1.64 -11.09
N ASN A 107 19.38 2.52 -10.08
CA ASN A 107 19.49 3.96 -10.24
C ASN A 107 18.39 4.58 -11.12
N ASP A 108 17.25 3.88 -11.29
CA ASP A 108 16.05 4.39 -11.96
C ASP A 108 15.15 5.08 -10.93
N ILE A 109 15.48 6.34 -10.62
CA ILE A 109 14.81 7.12 -9.59
C ILE A 109 13.39 7.51 -9.99
N GLU A 110 13.18 7.78 -11.28
CA GLU A 110 11.88 8.18 -11.82
C GLU A 110 10.87 7.04 -11.66
N SER A 111 11.24 5.81 -12.04
CA SER A 111 10.37 4.65 -11.85
C SER A 111 10.14 4.34 -10.36
N ALA A 112 11.16 4.48 -9.51
CA ALA A 112 10.99 4.30 -8.06
C ALA A 112 9.98 5.29 -7.46
N TYR A 113 10.02 6.55 -7.91
CA TYR A 113 9.07 7.59 -7.51
C TYR A 113 7.65 7.27 -8.01
N LYS A 114 7.50 6.96 -9.30
CA LYS A 114 6.21 6.61 -9.91
C LYS A 114 5.51 5.46 -9.17
N VAL A 115 6.24 4.40 -8.82
CA VAL A 115 5.66 3.28 -8.05
C VAL A 115 5.10 3.71 -6.70
N CYS A 116 5.78 4.64 -6.02
CA CYS A 116 5.29 5.16 -4.75
C CYS A 116 4.01 6.00 -4.94
N ILE A 117 3.91 6.77 -6.03
CA ILE A 117 2.69 7.51 -6.38
C ILE A 117 1.54 6.57 -6.71
N VAL A 118 1.77 5.56 -7.55
CA VAL A 118 0.73 4.58 -7.95
C VAL A 118 0.08 3.93 -6.72
N TRP A 119 0.83 3.63 -5.66
CA TRP A 119 0.23 3.13 -4.41
C TRP A 119 -0.84 4.08 -3.85
N PHE A 120 -0.56 5.39 -3.83
CA PHE A 120 -1.48 6.41 -3.31
C PHE A 120 -2.59 6.82 -4.30
N GLU A 121 -2.46 6.46 -5.58
CA GLU A 121 -3.55 6.55 -6.56
C GLU A 121 -4.60 5.44 -6.38
N THR A 122 -4.22 4.33 -5.72
CA THR A 122 -5.19 3.27 -5.36
C THR A 122 -6.05 3.70 -4.17
N ASP A 123 -7.10 2.93 -3.88
CA ASP A 123 -7.83 3.08 -2.61
C ASP A 123 -7.30 2.18 -1.49
N PHE A 124 -6.35 1.27 -1.77
CA PHE A 124 -5.88 0.29 -0.80
C PHE A 124 -5.13 0.94 0.37
N TRP A 125 -4.47 2.09 0.15
CA TRP A 125 -3.77 2.82 1.21
C TRP A 125 -4.72 3.37 2.28
N LYS A 126 -6.01 3.52 1.96
CA LYS A 126 -7.05 4.00 2.87
C LYS A 126 -7.50 2.94 3.87
N LEU A 127 -6.98 1.71 3.78
CA LEU A 127 -7.37 0.62 4.66
C LEU A 127 -6.41 0.52 5.87
N PRO A 128 -6.90 0.35 7.10
CA PRO A 128 -6.04 0.35 8.29
C PRO A 128 -5.01 -0.79 8.30
N ASN A 129 -5.34 -1.95 7.72
CA ASN A 129 -4.44 -3.09 7.60
C ASN A 129 -3.25 -2.84 6.67
N THR A 130 -3.30 -1.84 5.79
CA THR A 130 -2.18 -1.45 4.93
C THR A 130 -1.36 -0.29 5.51
N ALA A 131 -1.81 0.32 6.62
CA ALA A 131 -1.33 1.62 7.07
C ALA A 131 0.18 1.68 7.36
N ASN A 132 0.73 0.66 8.03
CA ASN A 132 2.17 0.59 8.29
C ASN A 132 2.99 0.52 6.99
N GLY A 133 2.53 -0.26 6.01
CA GLY A 133 3.17 -0.33 4.70
C GLY A 133 3.05 1.00 3.94
N SER A 134 1.86 1.60 3.95
CA SER A 134 1.61 2.93 3.37
C SER A 134 2.54 3.99 3.95
N LEU A 135 2.75 4.02 5.27
CA LEU A 135 3.70 4.96 5.90
C LEU A 135 5.13 4.77 5.43
N ARG A 136 5.58 3.52 5.19
CA ARG A 136 6.92 3.26 4.64
C ARG A 136 7.05 3.75 3.21
N ILE A 137 6.01 3.57 2.38
CA ILE A 137 5.97 4.09 1.01
C ILE A 137 5.95 5.62 1.03
N LEU A 138 5.12 6.25 1.87
CA LEU A 138 5.06 7.71 2.02
C LEU A 138 6.42 8.30 2.43
N LYS A 139 7.09 7.66 3.39
CA LYS A 139 8.45 8.05 3.80
C LYS A 139 9.44 7.93 2.65
N ARG A 140 9.31 6.89 1.81
CA ARG A 140 10.16 6.71 0.63
C ARG A 140 9.90 7.79 -0.40
N LEU A 141 8.63 8.06 -0.71
CA LEU A 141 8.19 9.13 -1.62
C LEU A 141 8.80 10.48 -1.23
N LYS A 142 8.56 10.92 0.01
CA LYS A 142 9.10 12.20 0.53
C LYS A 142 10.63 12.28 0.49
N ARG A 143 11.32 11.16 0.70
CA ARG A 143 12.78 11.11 0.59
C ARG A 143 13.24 11.24 -0.88
N LEU A 144 12.54 10.61 -1.82
CA LEU A 144 12.84 10.72 -3.25
C LEU A 144 12.63 12.16 -3.74
N GLU A 145 11.49 12.78 -3.38
CA GLU A 145 11.18 14.19 -3.67
C GLU A 145 12.29 15.12 -3.16
N LYS A 146 12.65 14.97 -1.87
CA LYS A 146 13.69 15.80 -1.25
C LYS A 146 15.08 15.60 -1.88
N LYS A 147 15.45 14.37 -2.22
CA LYS A 147 16.82 14.05 -2.66
C LYS A 147 17.04 14.34 -4.13
N TYR A 148 16.02 14.18 -4.97
CA TYR A 148 16.15 14.20 -6.42
C TYR A 148 15.32 15.29 -7.10
N GLY A 149 14.51 16.05 -6.34
CA GLY A 149 13.72 17.16 -6.89
C GLY A 149 12.58 16.71 -7.80
N VAL A 150 12.13 15.46 -7.62
CA VAL A 150 10.93 14.89 -8.26
C VAL A 150 9.66 15.20 -7.47
#